data_AF-F1LGT9-F1
#
_entry.id   AF-F1LGT9-F1
#
_cell.length_a   1.000
_cell.length_b   1.000
_cell.length_c   1.000
_cell.angle_alpha   90.00
_cell.angle_beta   90.00
_cell.angle_gamma   90.00
#
_symmetry.space_group_name_H-M   'P 1'
#
loop_
_entity.id
_entity.type
_entity.pdbx_description
1 polymer ?
#
loop_
_entity_poly.entity_id
_entity_poly.type
_entity_poly.pdbx_seq_one_letter_code
_entity_poly.pdbx_strand_id
1 'polypeptide(L)'
;MELTARTGIGYKLADENRGKEKKANVIYVDSIYTPVKVFSYRVEDTRVGDITNYDRLLIDIETNGTISPEEALSYSAHIMKEHMMLVENIEEAINQSQVFIESKVEVDTQIVNETDNQNAIETLDISNRAYNGLKKAGIDTIEDLCNKTKKEIAAVDNIGAKTVDEIQKQLQELGYVLK
;
A
#
# COMPACT_ATOMS: atom_id res chain seq x y z
N MET A 1 -0.92 43.19 -28.64
CA MET A 1 0.16 42.45 -27.95
C MET A 1 -0.22 40.99 -28.00
N GLU A 2 0.69 40.12 -28.44
CA GLU A 2 0.48 38.67 -28.49
C GLU A 2 1.28 38.03 -27.36
N LEU A 3 0.66 37.09 -26.65
CA LEU A 3 1.23 36.41 -25.48
C LEU A 3 1.10 34.91 -25.67
N THR A 4 2.15 34.17 -25.34
CA THR A 4 2.14 32.70 -25.36
C THR A 4 2.17 32.19 -23.93
N ALA A 5 1.15 31.45 -23.53
CA ALA A 5 1.10 30.73 -22.25
C ALA A 5 1.39 29.24 -22.46
N ARG A 6 1.99 28.60 -21.47
CA ARG A 6 2.24 27.16 -21.42
C ARG A 6 1.89 26.61 -20.05
N THR A 7 1.61 25.32 -19.97
CA THR A 7 1.55 24.58 -18.71
C THR A 7 2.93 24.00 -18.41
N GLY A 8 3.31 23.94 -17.13
CA GLY A 8 4.63 23.52 -16.71
C GLY A 8 4.67 23.27 -15.21
N ILE A 9 5.85 22.91 -14.71
CA ILE A 9 6.09 22.64 -13.29
C ILE A 9 7.27 23.52 -12.85
N GLY A 10 7.16 24.08 -11.65
CA GLY A 10 8.24 24.85 -11.02
C GLY A 10 8.52 26.19 -11.69
N TYR A 11 9.79 26.47 -11.91
CA TYR A 11 10.28 27.73 -12.47
C TYR A 11 11.13 27.44 -13.71
N LYS A 12 10.96 28.24 -14.76
CA LYS A 12 11.80 28.18 -15.96
C LYS A 12 12.35 29.56 -16.29
N LEU A 13 13.64 29.60 -16.60
CA LEU A 13 14.32 30.82 -17.00
C LEU A 13 13.95 31.21 -18.44
N ALA A 14 14.04 32.51 -18.74
CA ALA A 14 13.81 33.07 -20.07
C ALA A 14 14.71 32.40 -21.13
N ASP A 15 15.94 32.04 -20.76
CA ASP A 15 16.87 31.34 -21.65
C ASP A 15 16.43 29.90 -21.98
N GLU A 16 15.79 29.21 -21.03
CA GLU A 16 15.21 27.87 -21.28
C GLU A 16 13.98 27.98 -22.19
N ASN A 17 13.18 29.04 -22.01
CA ASN A 17 12.03 29.34 -22.87
C ASN A 17 12.45 29.70 -24.30
N ARG A 18 13.66 30.26 -24.46
CA ARG A 18 14.24 30.61 -25.76
C ARG A 18 14.53 29.39 -26.63
N GLY A 19 14.94 28.28 -26.04
CA GLY A 19 15.37 27.09 -26.77
C GLY A 19 16.58 27.37 -27.70
N LYS A 20 16.79 26.47 -28.68
CA LYS A 20 17.91 26.57 -29.64
C LYS A 20 17.65 27.55 -30.79
N GLU A 21 16.39 27.80 -31.14
CA GLU A 21 16.00 28.69 -32.24
C GLU A 21 15.45 30.02 -31.72
N LYS A 22 16.14 31.11 -32.06
CA LYS A 22 15.68 32.47 -31.73
C LYS A 22 14.72 32.98 -32.80
N LYS A 23 13.49 33.30 -32.40
CA LYS A 23 12.55 34.03 -33.28
C LYS A 23 12.80 35.53 -33.17
N ALA A 24 12.87 36.22 -34.31
CA ALA A 24 12.93 37.67 -34.33
C ALA A 24 11.63 38.27 -33.77
N ASN A 25 11.73 39.39 -33.06
CA ASN A 25 10.60 40.11 -32.43
C ASN A 25 9.86 39.36 -31.31
N VAL A 26 10.50 38.39 -30.65
CA VAL A 26 9.95 37.74 -29.44
C VAL A 26 10.80 38.08 -28.23
N ILE A 27 10.17 38.54 -27.16
CA ILE A 27 10.81 38.75 -25.86
C ILE A 27 10.48 37.55 -24.98
N TYR A 28 11.50 36.80 -24.60
CA TYR A 28 11.36 35.68 -23.67
C TYR A 28 11.42 36.20 -22.24
N VAL A 29 10.53 35.69 -21.41
CA VAL A 29 10.43 36.03 -19.98
C VAL A 29 10.52 34.76 -19.15
N ASP A 30 10.88 34.91 -17.88
CA ASP A 30 10.84 33.82 -16.92
C ASP A 30 9.40 33.34 -16.72
N SER A 31 9.23 32.04 -16.45
CA SER A 31 7.91 31.43 -16.25
C SER A 31 7.83 30.79 -14.87
N ILE A 32 6.86 31.26 -14.09
CA ILE A 32 6.54 30.71 -12.77
C ILE A 32 5.25 29.90 -12.92
N TYR A 33 5.34 28.59 -12.67
CA TYR A 33 4.22 27.65 -12.76
C TYR A 33 3.70 27.23 -11.38
N THR A 34 4.01 27.98 -10.31
CA THR A 34 3.45 27.72 -8.97
C THR A 34 2.19 28.55 -8.73
N PRO A 35 1.04 27.90 -8.45
CA PRO A 35 -0.17 28.61 -8.06
C PRO A 35 -0.22 28.94 -6.56
N VAL A 36 0.60 28.30 -5.73
CA VAL A 36 0.70 28.55 -4.29
C VAL A 36 1.69 29.69 -4.04
N LYS A 37 1.29 30.70 -3.26
CA LYS A 37 2.09 31.88 -2.91
C LYS A 37 2.73 31.74 -1.53
N VAL A 38 1.95 31.34 -0.54
CA VAL A 38 2.37 31.23 0.87
C VAL A 38 1.86 29.92 1.42
N PHE A 39 2.71 29.26 2.20
CA PHE A 39 2.38 28.05 2.93
C PHE A 39 3.01 28.14 4.32
N SER A 40 2.21 27.92 5.36
CA SER A 40 2.69 27.76 6.73
C SER A 40 1.94 26.64 7.42
N TYR A 41 2.61 25.96 8.34
CA TYR A 41 2.00 24.94 9.18
C TYR A 41 2.47 25.07 10.62
N ARG A 42 1.63 24.63 11.56
CA ARG A 42 1.96 24.54 12.98
C ARG A 42 1.26 23.33 13.58
N VAL A 43 1.94 22.68 14.52
CA VAL A 43 1.42 21.54 15.28
C VAL A 43 1.17 22.00 16.70
N GLU A 44 0.00 21.69 17.23
CA GLU A 44 -0.40 22.02 18.60
C GLU A 44 -0.97 20.78 19.28
N ASP A 45 -0.73 20.62 20.59
CA ASP A 45 -1.38 19.57 21.38
C ASP A 45 -2.89 19.82 21.41
N THR A 46 -3.70 18.78 21.16
CA THR A 46 -5.15 18.88 21.22
C THR A 46 -5.75 17.77 22.08
N ARG A 47 -6.76 18.14 22.85
CA ARG A 47 -7.60 17.18 23.56
C ARG A 47 -8.82 16.84 22.71
N VAL A 48 -9.06 15.55 22.50
CA VAL A 48 -10.25 15.04 21.81
C VAL A 48 -11.07 14.22 22.79
N GLY A 49 -12.16 14.81 23.29
CA GLY A 49 -12.97 14.21 24.36
C GLY A 49 -12.17 14.10 25.66
N ASP A 50 -11.96 12.87 26.14
CA ASP A 50 -11.16 12.58 27.34
C ASP A 50 -9.69 12.24 27.07
N ILE A 51 -9.33 12.09 25.80
CA ILE A 51 -7.99 11.70 25.37
C ILE A 51 -7.16 12.95 25.08
N THR A 52 -5.95 13.03 25.66
CA THR A 52 -5.09 14.22 25.64
C THR A 52 -3.81 14.07 24.80
N ASN A 53 -3.61 12.94 24.12
CA ASN A 53 -2.38 12.62 23.39
C ASN A 53 -2.49 12.79 21.87
N TYR A 54 -3.39 13.66 21.39
CA TYR A 54 -3.52 13.95 19.97
C TYR A 54 -2.80 15.24 19.60
N ASP A 55 -2.26 15.26 18.39
CA ASP A 55 -1.69 16.46 17.77
C ASP A 55 -2.70 17.04 16.76
N ARG A 56 -2.84 18.37 16.78
CA ARG A 56 -3.60 19.14 15.80
C ARG A 56 -2.63 19.80 14.82
N LEU A 57 -2.77 19.46 13.55
CA LEU A 57 -2.08 20.13 12.45
C LEU A 57 -2.94 21.28 11.91
N LEU A 58 -2.41 22.49 11.97
CA LEU A 58 -2.97 23.69 11.34
C LEU A 58 -2.13 24.03 10.11
N ILE A 59 -2.78 24.20 8.97
CA ILE A 59 -2.14 24.53 7.69
C ILE A 59 -2.82 25.78 7.12
N ASP A 60 -2.03 26.81 6.85
CA ASP A 60 -2.47 28.02 6.17
C ASP A 60 -1.86 28.06 4.77
N ILE A 61 -2.70 28.14 3.75
CA ILE A 61 -2.30 28.14 2.34
C ILE A 61 -2.92 29.33 1.63
N GLU A 62 -2.09 30.15 1.00
CA GLU A 62 -2.54 31.24 0.12
C GLU A 62 -2.22 30.89 -1.34
N THR A 63 -3.24 30.85 -2.19
CA THR A 63 -3.08 30.61 -3.63
C THR A 63 -3.35 31.88 -4.44
N ASN A 64 -2.92 31.89 -5.71
CA ASN A 64 -3.20 32.96 -6.67
C ASN A 64 -4.60 32.88 -7.29
N GLY A 65 -5.46 31.96 -6.83
CA GLY A 65 -6.82 31.74 -7.35
C GLY A 65 -6.92 30.85 -8.58
N THR A 66 -5.80 30.35 -9.14
CA THR A 66 -5.83 29.38 -10.25
C THR A 66 -6.31 28.00 -9.77
N ILE A 67 -5.99 27.63 -8.54
CA ILE A 67 -6.52 26.46 -7.83
C ILE A 67 -6.93 26.85 -6.41
N SER A 68 -7.90 26.13 -5.84
CA SER A 68 -8.26 26.31 -4.45
C SER A 68 -7.17 25.76 -3.49
N PRO A 69 -7.07 26.29 -2.25
CA PRO A 69 -6.18 25.73 -1.24
C PRO A 69 -6.39 24.23 -0.98
N GLU A 70 -7.65 23.78 -0.99
CA GLU A 70 -8.02 22.38 -0.75
C GLU A 70 -7.53 21.47 -1.88
N GLU A 71 -7.72 21.88 -3.15
CA GLU A 71 -7.20 21.16 -4.30
C GLU A 71 -5.67 21.12 -4.29
N ALA A 72 -5.01 22.24 -3.97
CA ALA A 72 -3.56 22.30 -3.86
C ALA A 72 -3.02 21.27 -2.84
N LEU A 73 -3.65 21.19 -1.67
CA LEU A 73 -3.29 20.23 -0.64
C LEU A 73 -3.53 18.79 -1.11
N SER A 74 -4.67 18.52 -1.75
CA SER A 74 -4.99 17.19 -2.30
C SER A 74 -3.96 16.74 -3.34
N TYR A 75 -3.57 17.62 -4.28
CA TYR A 75 -2.51 17.34 -5.25
C TYR A 75 -1.17 17.04 -4.57
N SER A 76 -0.81 17.80 -3.53
CA SER A 76 0.44 17.57 -2.80
C SER A 76 0.45 16.22 -2.07
N ALA A 77 -0.68 15.82 -1.47
CA ALA A 77 -0.82 14.52 -0.81
C ALA A 77 -0.74 13.37 -1.82
N HIS A 78 -1.31 13.54 -3.02
CA HIS A 78 -1.21 12.57 -4.10
C HIS A 78 0.24 12.38 -4.56
N ILE A 79 0.96 13.47 -4.82
CA ILE A 79 2.39 13.43 -5.20
C ILE A 79 3.22 12.76 -4.10
N MET A 80 2.96 13.09 -2.82
CA MET A 80 3.64 12.46 -1.69
C MET A 80 3.37 10.95 -1.66
N LYS A 81 2.13 10.53 -1.89
CA LYS A 81 1.76 9.11 -1.96
C LYS A 81 2.50 8.38 -3.07
N GLU A 82 2.54 8.95 -4.28
CA GLU A 82 3.29 8.36 -5.41
C GLU A 82 4.77 8.18 -5.08
N HIS A 83 5.38 9.16 -4.42
CA HIS A 83 6.76 9.04 -3.97
C HIS A 83 6.95 7.99 -2.86
N MET A 84 6.00 7.85 -1.94
CA MET A 84 6.07 6.82 -0.89
C MET A 84 5.88 5.40 -1.43
N MET A 85 5.09 5.21 -2.49
CA MET A 85 4.97 3.90 -3.17
C MET A 85 6.32 3.40 -3.68
N LEU A 86 7.22 4.30 -4.11
CA LEU A 86 8.56 3.88 -4.52
C LEU A 86 9.36 3.28 -3.36
N VAL A 87 9.08 3.69 -2.12
CA VAL A 87 9.75 3.19 -0.91
C VAL A 87 9.13 1.88 -0.44
N GLU A 88 7.80 1.74 -0.50
CA GLU A 88 7.08 0.49 -0.20
C GLU A 88 7.61 -0.67 -1.07
N ASN A 89 7.78 -0.42 -2.37
CA ASN A 89 8.31 -1.40 -3.32
C ASN A 89 9.82 -1.68 -3.15
N ILE A 90 10.54 -0.96 -2.27
CA ILE A 90 11.93 -1.29 -1.95
C ILE A 90 11.99 -2.61 -1.19
N GLU A 91 11.03 -2.90 -0.30
CA GLU A 91 10.99 -4.20 0.40
C GLU A 91 10.72 -5.35 -0.58
N GLU A 92 9.80 -5.18 -1.53
CA GLU A 92 9.59 -6.17 -2.59
C GLU A 92 10.83 -6.34 -3.49
N ALA A 93 11.51 -5.25 -3.84
CA ALA A 93 12.74 -5.29 -4.61
C ALA A 93 13.89 -5.94 -3.82
N ILE A 94 13.99 -5.72 -2.49
CA ILE A 94 14.94 -6.37 -1.59
C ILE A 94 14.63 -7.87 -1.49
N ASN A 95 13.35 -8.24 -1.32
CA ASN A 95 12.92 -9.65 -1.25
C ASN A 95 13.16 -10.38 -2.58
N GLN A 96 12.99 -9.72 -3.72
CA GLN A 96 13.31 -10.27 -5.04
C GLN A 96 14.83 -10.32 -5.32
N SER A 97 15.63 -9.41 -4.74
CA SER A 97 17.08 -9.38 -4.91
C SER A 97 17.86 -10.24 -3.90
N GLN A 98 17.24 -10.65 -2.78
CA GLN A 98 17.78 -11.68 -1.88
C GLN A 98 17.87 -13.08 -2.51
N VAL A 99 17.26 -13.31 -3.69
CA VAL A 99 17.42 -14.55 -4.46
C VAL A 99 18.83 -14.66 -5.11
N PHE A 100 19.66 -13.61 -5.08
CA PHE A 100 20.99 -13.59 -5.72
C PHE A 100 22.20 -13.55 -4.75
N ILE A 101 22.02 -13.85 -3.47
CA ILE A 101 23.17 -14.08 -2.57
C ILE A 101 23.20 -15.56 -2.18
N GLU A 102 23.76 -16.39 -3.06
CA GLU A 102 24.40 -17.64 -2.65
C GLU A 102 25.62 -17.29 -1.80
N SER A 103 25.42 -17.10 -0.50
CA SER A 103 26.45 -17.44 0.48
C SER A 103 25.79 -17.82 1.80
N LYS A 104 25.85 -19.13 2.06
CA LYS A 104 25.50 -19.80 3.31
C LYS A 104 25.86 -18.97 4.54
N VAL A 105 24.86 -18.52 5.28
CA VAL A 105 24.86 -18.58 6.75
C VAL A 105 23.42 -18.85 7.18
N GLU A 106 23.18 -20.05 7.73
CA GLU A 106 21.97 -20.39 8.46
C GLU A 106 21.86 -19.48 9.67
N VAL A 107 20.87 -18.58 9.68
CA VAL A 107 20.34 -18.01 10.93
C VAL A 107 18.82 -17.99 10.81
N ASP A 108 18.25 -18.98 11.49
CA ASP A 108 16.84 -19.14 11.82
C ASP A 108 16.26 -17.82 12.36
N THR A 109 15.51 -17.11 11.51
CA THR A 109 14.63 -16.04 11.96
C THR A 109 13.40 -16.04 11.07
N GLN A 110 12.38 -16.77 11.53
CA GLN A 110 11.04 -16.77 10.96
C GLN A 110 10.48 -15.34 11.00
N ILE A 111 10.41 -14.69 9.84
CA ILE A 111 9.67 -13.44 9.67
C ILE A 111 8.30 -13.80 9.09
N VAL A 112 7.32 -13.66 9.97
CA VAL A 112 5.87 -13.79 9.77
C VAL A 112 5.45 -12.72 8.74
N ASN A 113 5.15 -13.15 7.51
CA ASN A 113 4.65 -12.29 6.44
C ASN A 113 3.13 -12.11 6.61
N GLU A 114 2.62 -10.91 6.29
CA GLU A 114 1.20 -10.51 6.42
C GLU A 114 0.21 -11.29 5.52
N THR A 115 0.61 -12.41 4.92
CA THR A 115 -0.27 -13.42 4.32
C THR A 115 -1.00 -14.27 5.38
N ASP A 116 -0.57 -14.23 6.64
CA ASP A 116 -1.04 -15.16 7.69
C ASP A 116 -2.51 -14.97 8.10
N ASN A 117 -3.10 -13.79 7.93
CA ASN A 117 -4.52 -13.59 8.24
C ASN A 117 -5.47 -14.12 7.16
N GLN A 118 -5.01 -14.25 5.90
CA GLN A 118 -5.80 -14.89 4.84
C GLN A 118 -5.58 -16.41 4.80
N ASN A 119 -4.51 -16.88 5.44
CA ASN A 119 -4.16 -18.30 5.50
C ASN A 119 -4.60 -18.98 6.79
N ALA A 120 -5.20 -18.29 7.76
CA ALA A 120 -5.70 -18.94 8.98
C ALA A 120 -6.99 -19.73 8.70
N ILE A 121 -7.14 -20.92 9.29
CA ILE A 121 -8.36 -21.75 9.16
C ILE A 121 -9.62 -21.09 9.74
N GLU A 122 -9.47 -19.98 10.47
CA GLU A 122 -10.54 -19.14 11.01
C GLU A 122 -11.35 -18.41 9.92
N THR A 123 -10.78 -18.26 8.73
CA THR A 123 -11.45 -17.66 7.57
C THR A 123 -12.42 -18.64 6.88
N LEU A 124 -12.31 -19.94 7.17
CA LEU A 124 -13.21 -20.95 6.64
C LEU A 124 -14.49 -20.98 7.47
N ASP A 125 -15.66 -20.90 6.82
CA ASP A 125 -16.97 -21.00 7.47
C ASP A 125 -17.29 -22.47 7.80
N ILE A 126 -16.52 -23.04 8.74
CA ILE A 126 -16.64 -24.41 9.21
C ILE A 126 -17.27 -24.47 10.60
N SER A 127 -17.89 -25.61 10.93
CA SER A 127 -18.45 -25.79 12.26
C SER A 127 -17.38 -25.69 13.36
N ASN A 128 -17.75 -25.13 14.53
CA ASN A 128 -16.88 -25.05 15.71
C ASN A 128 -16.27 -26.40 16.13
N ARG A 129 -16.91 -27.53 15.78
CA ARG A 129 -16.37 -28.88 16.05
C ARG A 129 -15.23 -29.22 15.09
N ALA A 130 -15.39 -28.90 13.82
CA ALA A 130 -14.37 -29.10 12.79
C ALA A 130 -13.14 -28.23 13.05
N TYR A 131 -13.35 -26.95 13.37
CA TYR A 131 -12.27 -26.02 13.73
C TYR A 131 -11.43 -26.54 14.90
N ASN A 132 -12.08 -26.95 16.00
CA ASN A 132 -11.38 -27.49 17.16
C ASN A 132 -10.71 -28.85 16.90
N GLY A 133 -11.26 -29.65 15.99
CA GLY A 133 -10.66 -30.89 15.53
C GLY A 133 -9.35 -30.62 14.76
N LEU A 134 -9.39 -29.72 13.78
CA LEU A 134 -8.22 -29.31 12.98
C LEU A 134 -7.12 -28.69 13.85
N LYS A 135 -7.49 -27.79 14.76
CA LYS A 135 -6.56 -27.16 15.70
C LYS A 135 -5.87 -28.16 16.63
N LYS A 136 -6.59 -29.18 17.11
CA LYS A 136 -6.00 -30.28 17.89
C LYS A 136 -5.08 -31.18 17.08
N ALA A 137 -5.32 -31.29 15.77
CA ALA A 137 -4.45 -32.03 14.86
C ALA A 137 -3.21 -31.24 14.43
N GLY A 138 -3.00 -30.02 14.96
CA GLY A 138 -1.89 -29.14 14.60
C GLY A 138 -2.01 -28.55 13.20
N ILE A 139 -3.24 -28.38 12.71
CA ILE A 139 -3.55 -27.76 11.43
C ILE A 139 -4.12 -26.39 11.74
N ASP A 140 -3.28 -25.37 11.67
CA ASP A 140 -3.65 -23.98 12.01
C ASP A 140 -3.79 -23.09 10.76
N THR A 141 -3.25 -23.53 9.62
CA THR A 141 -3.28 -22.77 8.36
C THR A 141 -3.96 -23.52 7.20
N ILE A 142 -4.42 -22.76 6.19
CA ILE A 142 -4.93 -23.23 4.91
C ILE A 142 -3.83 -23.98 4.14
N GLU A 143 -2.57 -23.57 4.30
CA GLU A 143 -1.43 -24.26 3.71
C GLU A 143 -1.25 -25.66 4.32
N ASP A 144 -1.41 -25.80 5.64
CA ASP A 144 -1.39 -27.10 6.31
C ASP A 144 -2.53 -28.01 5.82
N LEU A 145 -3.71 -27.46 5.57
CA LEU A 145 -4.85 -28.17 4.97
C LEU A 145 -4.53 -28.67 3.55
N CYS A 146 -3.96 -27.82 2.70
CA CYS A 146 -3.57 -28.18 1.33
C CYS A 146 -2.51 -29.29 1.29
N ASN A 147 -1.64 -29.35 2.30
CA ASN A 147 -0.62 -30.38 2.42
C ASN A 147 -1.13 -31.74 2.91
N LYS A 148 -2.38 -31.82 3.39
CA LYS A 148 -3.03 -33.06 3.84
C LYS A 148 -3.91 -33.66 2.77
N THR A 149 -4.00 -34.99 2.78
CA THR A 149 -4.94 -35.70 1.90
C THR A 149 -6.33 -35.77 2.51
N LYS A 150 -7.37 -35.93 1.67
CA LYS A 150 -8.77 -36.08 2.14
C LYS A 150 -8.95 -37.18 3.19
N LYS A 151 -8.16 -38.26 3.10
CA LYS A 151 -8.20 -39.39 4.04
C LYS A 151 -7.63 -39.01 5.41
N GLU A 152 -6.62 -38.16 5.44
CA GLU A 152 -5.99 -37.69 6.68
C GLU A 152 -6.88 -36.70 7.41
N ILE A 153 -7.57 -35.81 6.69
CA ILE A 153 -8.54 -34.87 7.27
C ILE A 153 -9.74 -35.63 7.84
N ALA A 154 -10.22 -36.67 7.14
CA ALA A 154 -11.31 -37.53 7.63
C ALA A 154 -10.93 -38.39 8.85
N ALA A 155 -9.64 -38.58 9.12
CA ALA A 155 -9.14 -39.34 10.27
C ALA A 155 -9.04 -38.49 11.55
N VAL A 156 -9.23 -37.17 11.46
CA VAL A 156 -9.20 -36.26 12.60
C VAL A 156 -10.49 -36.40 13.42
N ASP A 157 -10.34 -36.43 14.74
CA ASP A 157 -11.46 -36.54 15.68
C ASP A 157 -12.49 -35.42 15.47
N ASN A 158 -13.77 -35.81 15.37
CA ASN A 158 -14.92 -34.92 15.18
C ASN A 158 -15.05 -34.30 13.76
N ILE A 159 -14.37 -34.84 12.75
CA ILE A 159 -14.59 -34.50 11.34
C ILE A 159 -15.35 -35.65 10.64
N GLY A 160 -16.55 -35.36 10.12
CA GLY A 160 -17.35 -36.31 9.36
C GLY A 160 -17.19 -36.14 7.84
N ALA A 161 -17.61 -37.13 7.05
CA ALA A 161 -17.50 -37.09 5.58
C ALA A 161 -18.13 -35.82 4.95
N LYS A 162 -19.26 -35.34 5.49
CA LYS A 162 -19.91 -34.10 5.02
C LYS A 162 -19.05 -32.85 5.27
N THR A 163 -18.35 -32.80 6.40
CA THR A 163 -17.48 -31.68 6.77
C THR A 163 -16.22 -31.64 5.90
N VAL A 164 -15.71 -32.79 5.47
CA VAL A 164 -14.59 -32.86 4.52
C VAL A 164 -14.99 -32.28 3.16
N ASP A 165 -16.20 -32.57 2.70
CA ASP A 165 -16.72 -32.02 1.44
C ASP A 165 -16.95 -30.50 1.53
N GLU A 166 -17.43 -30.00 2.68
CA GLU A 166 -17.58 -28.56 2.96
C GLU A 166 -16.23 -27.82 2.92
N ILE A 167 -15.21 -28.35 3.61
CA ILE A 167 -13.84 -27.81 3.60
C ILE A 167 -13.30 -27.78 2.18
N GLN A 168 -13.47 -28.86 1.41
CA GLN A 168 -12.99 -28.92 0.03
C GLN A 168 -13.67 -27.86 -0.85
N LYS A 169 -14.98 -27.65 -0.69
CA LYS A 169 -15.73 -26.67 -1.48
C LYS A 169 -15.28 -25.24 -1.16
N GLN A 170 -15.08 -24.92 0.13
CA GLN A 170 -14.60 -23.61 0.55
C GLN A 170 -13.17 -23.33 0.11
N LEU A 171 -12.29 -24.34 0.15
CA LEU A 171 -10.95 -24.23 -0.42
C LEU A 171 -10.99 -23.96 -1.92
N GLN A 172 -11.88 -24.63 -2.67
CA GLN A 172 -12.07 -24.38 -4.11
C GLN A 172 -12.61 -22.97 -4.40
N GLU A 173 -13.52 -22.45 -3.58
CA GLU A 173 -14.02 -21.07 -3.68
C GLU A 173 -12.91 -20.03 -3.44
N LEU A 174 -11.95 -20.36 -2.58
CA LEU A 174 -10.74 -19.56 -2.32
C LEU A 174 -9.60 -19.80 -3.34
N GLY A 175 -9.79 -20.70 -4.31
CA GLY A 175 -8.79 -21.00 -5.34
C GLY A 175 -7.71 -22.02 -4.93
N TYR A 176 -7.87 -22.69 -3.79
CA TYR A 176 -6.98 -23.72 -3.28
C TYR A 176 -7.50 -25.14 -3.59
N VAL A 177 -6.58 -26.10 -3.73
CA VAL A 177 -6.91 -27.50 -4.03
C VAL A 177 -6.23 -28.41 -3.01
N LEU A 178 -7.00 -29.35 -2.44
CA LEU A 178 -6.46 -30.42 -1.59
C LEU A 178 -5.67 -31.43 -2.42
N LYS A 179 -4.65 -32.03 -1.80
CA LYS A 179 -3.83 -33.08 -2.40
C LYS A 179 -4.52 -34.45 -2.44
#